data_AF-A0AAW1XFD9-F1
#
_entry.id   AF-A0AAW1XFD9-F1
#
_cell.length_a   1.000
_cell.length_b   1.000
_cell.length_c   1.000
_cell.angle_alpha   90.00
_cell.angle_beta   90.00
_cell.angle_gamma   90.00
#
_symmetry.space_group_name_H-M   'P 1'
#
loop_
_entity.id
_entity.type
_entity.pdbx_description
1 polymer ?
#
loop_
_entity_poly.entity_id
_entity_poly.type
_entity_poly.pdbx_seq_one_letter_code
_entity_poly.pdbx_strand_id
1 'polypeptide(L)'
;MSISSGNSHDHPHILVYPYPAQGHMLPLLDLTNQLALGGLTITIVVTPKNLPMLTPLLSTHPSIQTLVLPFPAHPKIPPGVENGGISAPTATSPSSTPSPISTTRFSSGSTPTLIPLWLSSLISFSATLSASPTHSKSPE
;
A
#
# COMPACT_ATOMS: atom_id res chain seq x y z
N MET A 1 -50.71 13.42 -0.35
CA MET A 1 -50.23 12.13 0.19
C MET A 1 -48.97 11.78 -0.57
N SER A 2 -47.79 11.98 0.02
CA SER A 2 -46.53 11.66 -0.65
C SER A 2 -46.20 10.20 -0.35
N ILE A 3 -46.14 9.38 -1.39
CA ILE A 3 -45.72 7.98 -1.29
C ILE A 3 -44.22 7.97 -1.05
N SER A 4 -43.80 7.78 0.20
CA SER A 4 -42.42 7.41 0.51
C SER A 4 -42.23 5.97 0.03
N SER A 5 -41.75 5.81 -1.21
CA SER A 5 -41.24 4.53 -1.69
C SER A 5 -40.12 4.11 -0.74
N GLY A 6 -40.42 3.15 0.14
CA GLY A 6 -39.44 2.47 0.97
C GLY A 6 -38.56 1.60 0.08
N ASN A 7 -37.64 2.22 -0.64
CA ASN A 7 -36.53 1.51 -1.22
C ASN A 7 -35.48 1.47 -0.10
N SER A 8 -35.33 0.33 0.58
CA SER A 8 -34.10 0.06 1.31
C SER A 8 -32.98 0.24 0.29
N HIS A 9 -32.30 1.38 0.36
CA HIS A 9 -31.17 1.69 -0.49
C HIS A 9 -30.05 0.74 -0.07
N ASP A 10 -30.09 -0.49 -0.58
CA ASP A 10 -29.02 -1.45 -0.43
C ASP A 10 -27.85 -0.93 -1.26
N HIS A 11 -26.99 -0.16 -0.60
CA HIS A 11 -25.74 0.27 -1.21
C HIS A 11 -24.92 -0.97 -1.54
N PRO A 12 -24.44 -1.11 -2.79
CA PRO A 12 -23.62 -2.25 -3.17
C PRO A 12 -22.40 -2.36 -2.25
N HIS A 13 -22.22 -3.55 -1.68
CA HIS A 13 -21.08 -3.85 -0.81
C HIS A 13 -20.08 -4.72 -1.56
N ILE A 14 -18.84 -4.25 -1.64
CA ILE A 14 -17.78 -4.93 -2.38
C ILE A 14 -16.75 -5.51 -1.40
N LEU A 15 -16.49 -6.80 -1.54
CA LEU A 15 -15.39 -7.48 -0.86
C LEU A 15 -14.17 -7.52 -1.79
N VAL A 16 -13.09 -6.86 -1.39
CA VAL A 16 -11.83 -6.83 -2.13
C VAL A 16 -10.87 -7.85 -1.51
N TYR A 17 -10.43 -8.82 -2.30
CA TYR A 17 -9.47 -9.85 -1.89
C TYR A 17 -8.18 -9.75 -2.72
N PRO A 18 -7.19 -8.97 -2.29
CA PRO A 18 -5.91 -8.82 -2.99
C PRO A 18 -5.10 -10.12 -2.98
N TYR A 19 -4.48 -10.42 -4.12
CA TYR A 19 -3.41 -11.40 -4.17
C TYR A 19 -2.17 -10.86 -3.40
N PRO A 20 -1.57 -11.64 -2.49
CA PRO A 20 -0.48 -11.17 -1.63
C PRO A 20 0.86 -11.13 -2.37
N ALA A 21 0.94 -10.27 -3.37
CA ALA A 21 2.18 -9.88 -4.04
C ALA A 21 2.10 -8.39 -4.37
N GLN A 22 3.19 -7.67 -4.11
CA GLN A 22 3.22 -6.21 -4.20
C GLN A 22 2.79 -5.68 -5.58
N GLY A 23 3.16 -6.38 -6.66
CA GLY A 23 2.77 -6.03 -8.04
C GLY A 23 1.27 -6.13 -8.33
N HIS A 24 0.52 -6.93 -7.57
CA HIS A 24 -0.93 -7.08 -7.72
C HIS A 24 -1.73 -6.27 -6.69
N MET A 25 -1.16 -6.05 -5.49
CA MET A 25 -1.80 -5.26 -4.45
C MET A 25 -1.96 -3.80 -4.86
N LEU A 26 -0.90 -3.13 -5.33
CA LEU A 26 -0.94 -1.69 -5.58
C LEU A 26 -2.03 -1.27 -6.59
N PRO A 27 -2.16 -1.92 -7.77
CA PRO A 27 -3.23 -1.58 -8.71
C PRO A 27 -4.64 -1.81 -8.14
N LEU A 28 -4.80 -2.86 -7.33
CA LEU A 28 -6.10 -3.17 -6.72
C LEU A 28 -6.48 -2.14 -5.65
N LEU A 29 -5.51 -1.63 -4.89
CA LEU A 29 -5.74 -0.55 -3.91
C LEU A 29 -6.10 0.77 -4.60
N ASP A 30 -5.49 1.07 -5.75
CA ASP A 30 -5.86 2.26 -6.54
C ASP A 30 -7.27 2.15 -7.10
N LEU A 31 -7.64 0.98 -7.63
CA LEU A 31 -9.03 0.70 -8.03
C LEU A 31 -9.99 0.84 -6.84
N THR A 32 -9.60 0.34 -5.66
CA THR A 32 -10.43 0.44 -4.45
C THR A 32 -10.65 1.89 -4.03
N ASN A 33 -9.63 2.75 -4.17
CA ASN A 33 -9.74 4.18 -3.94
C ASN A 33 -10.78 4.83 -4.87
N GLN A 34 -10.79 4.48 -6.15
CA GLN A 34 -11.80 4.98 -7.11
C GLN A 34 -13.22 4.49 -6.78
N LEU A 35 -13.37 3.23 -6.35
CA LEU A 35 -14.66 2.68 -5.93
C LEU A 35 -15.20 3.37 -4.68
N ALA A 36 -14.31 3.72 -3.74
CA ALA A 36 -14.68 4.41 -2.50
C ALA A 36 -15.18 5.83 -2.79
N LEU A 37 -14.56 6.54 -3.73
CA LEU A 37 -15.03 7.85 -4.21
C LEU A 37 -16.44 7.76 -4.84
N GLY A 38 -16.80 6.60 -5.40
CA GLY A 38 -18.14 6.32 -5.91
C GLY A 38 -19.21 6.10 -4.83
N GLY A 39 -18.88 6.21 -3.55
CA GLY A 39 -19.82 6.03 -2.44
C GLY A 39 -20.18 4.57 -2.15
N LEU A 40 -19.36 3.62 -2.61
CA LEU A 40 -19.58 2.20 -2.38
C LEU A 40 -19.08 1.79 -0.99
N THR A 41 -19.75 0.83 -0.38
CA THR A 41 -19.28 0.24 0.88
C THR A 41 -18.27 -0.86 0.52
N ILE A 42 -17.10 -0.84 1.14
CA ILE A 42 -16.00 -1.75 0.76
C ILE A 42 -15.39 -2.39 2.00
N THR A 43 -15.12 -3.69 1.90
CA THR A 43 -14.30 -4.43 2.86
C THR A 43 -13.08 -5.00 2.15
N ILE A 44 -11.88 -4.73 2.66
CA ILE A 44 -10.62 -5.29 2.12
C ILE A 44 -10.16 -6.42 3.02
N VAL A 45 -9.95 -7.60 2.45
CA VAL A 45 -9.34 -8.74 3.14
C VAL A 45 -7.84 -8.64 3.07
N VAL A 46 -7.14 -8.83 4.19
CA VAL A 46 -5.68 -8.70 4.23
C VAL A 46 -5.08 -9.59 5.30
N THR A 47 -3.79 -9.90 5.17
CA THR A 47 -3.04 -10.62 6.20
C THR A 47 -2.35 -9.64 7.16
N PRO A 48 -1.99 -10.05 8.39
CA PRO A 48 -1.41 -9.14 9.39
C PRO A 48 -0.18 -8.37 8.92
N LYS A 49 0.71 -8.97 8.10
CA LYS A 49 1.92 -8.30 7.58
C LYS A 49 1.63 -7.33 6.44
N ASN A 50 0.48 -7.48 5.79
CA ASN A 50 0.05 -6.62 4.68
C ASN A 50 -0.82 -5.46 5.11
N LEU A 51 -1.37 -5.50 6.32
CA LEU A 51 -2.20 -4.45 6.88
C LEU A 51 -1.54 -3.05 6.83
N PRO A 52 -0.24 -2.85 7.14
CA PRO A 52 0.39 -1.54 7.08
C PRO A 52 0.35 -0.90 5.68
N MET A 53 0.26 -1.70 4.61
CA MET A 53 0.15 -1.17 3.25
C MET A 53 -1.18 -0.47 2.98
N LEU A 54 -2.24 -0.79 3.75
CA LEU A 54 -3.56 -0.17 3.61
C LEU A 54 -3.65 1.20 4.29
N THR A 55 -2.69 1.56 5.16
CA THR A 55 -2.72 2.80 5.95
C THR A 55 -3.05 4.06 5.14
N PRO A 56 -2.45 4.31 3.96
CA PRO A 56 -2.75 5.51 3.16
C PRO A 56 -4.21 5.54 2.68
N LEU A 57 -4.72 4.39 2.26
CA LEU A 57 -6.09 4.23 1.76
C LEU A 57 -7.10 4.42 2.90
N LEU A 58 -6.86 3.81 4.07
CA LEU A 58 -7.74 3.92 5.23
C LEU A 58 -7.77 5.34 5.83
N SER A 59 -6.65 6.06 5.72
CA SER A 59 -6.58 7.48 6.11
C SER A 59 -7.45 8.37 5.22
N THR A 60 -7.56 8.02 3.93
CA THR A 60 -8.36 8.77 2.96
C THR A 60 -9.84 8.41 3.04
N HIS A 61 -10.14 7.13 3.29
CA HIS A 61 -11.50 6.60 3.30
C HIS A 61 -11.81 5.83 4.60
N PRO A 62 -12.28 6.51 5.66
CA PRO A 62 -12.58 5.87 6.94
C PRO A 62 -13.80 4.94 6.88
N SER A 63 -14.58 4.97 5.80
CA SER A 63 -15.71 4.07 5.55
C SER A 63 -15.29 2.67 5.10
N ILE A 64 -14.03 2.49 4.67
CA ILE A 64 -13.53 1.20 4.22
C ILE A 64 -13.20 0.32 5.42
N GLN A 65 -13.77 -0.88 5.42
CA GLN A 65 -13.54 -1.87 6.47
C GLN A 65 -12.37 -2.78 6.09
N THR A 66 -11.66 -3.29 7.08
CA THR A 66 -10.60 -4.29 6.87
C THR A 66 -10.93 -5.58 7.60
N LEU A 67 -10.74 -6.70 6.90
CA LEU A 67 -10.86 -8.04 7.46
C LEU A 67 -9.48 -8.67 7.50
N VAL A 68 -8.89 -8.73 8.70
CA VAL A 68 -7.56 -9.32 8.89
C VAL A 68 -7.70 -10.82 9.10
N LEU A 69 -7.19 -11.61 8.16
CA LEU A 69 -7.17 -13.06 8.25
C LEU A 69 -5.74 -13.57 8.47
N PRO A 70 -5.49 -14.46 9.46
CA PRO A 70 -4.16 -15.00 9.68
C PRO A 70 -3.71 -15.81 8.46
N PHE A 71 -2.45 -15.63 8.05
CA PHE A 71 -1.88 -16.39 6.94
C PHE A 71 -1.69 -17.86 7.34
N PRO A 72 -2.11 -18.83 6.51
CA PRO A 72 -1.99 -20.25 6.84
C PRO A 72 -0.52 -20.67 6.89
N ALA A 73 -0.12 -21.33 7.98
CA ALA A 73 1.22 -21.90 8.10
C ALA A 73 1.40 -23.03 7.07
N HIS A 74 2.53 -23.06 6.39
CA HIS A 74 2.84 -24.10 5.41
C HIS A 74 4.33 -24.48 5.47
N PRO A 75 4.71 -25.76 5.45
CA PRO A 75 6.10 -26.20 5.61
C PRO A 75 7.06 -25.68 4.53
N LYS A 76 6.54 -25.27 3.37
CA LYS A 76 7.33 -24.67 2.28
C LYS A 76 7.44 -23.14 2.36
N ILE A 77 6.83 -22.50 3.35
CA ILE A 77 6.78 -21.05 3.50
C ILE A 77 7.41 -20.70 4.85
N PRO A 78 8.50 -19.91 4.89
CA PRO A 78 9.11 -19.50 6.14
C PRO A 78 8.12 -18.71 7.02
N PRO A 79 8.19 -18.84 8.35
CA PRO A 79 7.34 -18.06 9.25
C PRO A 79 7.55 -16.55 9.03
N GLY A 80 6.45 -15.81 8.93
CA GLY A 80 6.47 -14.36 8.72
C GLY A 80 6.57 -13.90 7.25
N VAL A 81 6.69 -14.83 6.29
CA VAL A 81 6.60 -14.53 4.86
C VAL A 81 5.16 -14.66 4.41
N GLU A 82 4.49 -13.52 4.26
CA GLU A 82 3.10 -13.44 3.79
C GLU A 82 2.96 -12.84 2.38
N ASN A 83 4.05 -12.33 1.81
CA ASN A 83 4.09 -11.77 0.46
C ASN A 83 4.97 -12.60 -0.47
N GLY A 84 4.44 -12.89 -1.66
CA GLY A 84 5.22 -13.41 -2.78
C GLY A 84 6.15 -12.33 -3.31
N GLY A 85 7.31 -12.17 -2.68
CA GLY A 85 8.44 -11.49 -3.29
C GLY A 85 9.09 -12.39 -4.34
N ILE A 86 9.60 -11.79 -5.41
CA ILE A 86 10.67 -12.38 -6.21
C ILE A 86 11.81 -12.70 -5.24
N SER A 87 11.84 -13.94 -4.76
CA SER A 87 12.94 -14.43 -3.93
C SER A 87 14.17 -14.36 -4.81
N ALA A 88 15.13 -13.51 -4.45
CA ALA A 88 16.47 -13.60 -5.00
C ALA A 88 16.91 -15.08 -4.90
N PRO A 89 17.52 -15.66 -5.95
CA PRO A 89 17.97 -17.04 -5.89
C PRO A 89 18.81 -17.20 -4.64
N THR A 90 18.36 -18.12 -3.78
CA THR A 90 18.97 -18.43 -2.50
C THR A 90 20.47 -18.59 -2.71
N ALA A 91 21.25 -17.65 -2.20
CA ALA A 91 22.70 -17.75 -2.27
C ALA A 91 23.10 -18.99 -1.47
N THR A 92 23.52 -20.04 -2.18
CA THR A 92 24.24 -21.18 -1.65
C THR A 92 25.28 -20.66 -0.66
N SER A 93 25.21 -21.13 0.59
CA SER A 93 26.14 -20.76 1.66
C SER A 93 27.59 -20.86 1.16
N PRO A 94 28.39 -19.78 1.19
CA PRO A 94 29.83 -19.92 1.03
C PRO A 94 30.41 -20.40 2.36
N SER A 95 30.71 -21.69 2.43
CA SER A 95 31.66 -22.24 3.39
C SER A 95 33.05 -21.69 3.09
N SER A 96 33.42 -20.58 3.71
CA SER A 96 34.83 -20.22 3.93
C SER A 96 34.92 -19.07 4.92
N THR A 97 35.38 -19.40 6.12
CA THR A 97 35.83 -18.51 7.19
C THR A 97 36.78 -17.43 6.65
N PRO A 98 36.55 -16.13 6.90
CA PRO A 98 37.61 -15.15 6.74
C PRO A 98 38.32 -14.91 8.09
N SER A 99 39.64 -15.04 8.08
CA SER A 99 40.54 -14.66 9.18
C SER A 99 40.43 -13.16 9.49
N PRO A 100 40.65 -12.71 10.75
CA PRO A 100 40.60 -11.30 11.09
C PRO A 100 41.89 -10.59 10.63
N ILE A 101 41.76 -9.60 9.75
CA ILE A 101 42.83 -8.65 9.44
C ILE A 101 42.46 -7.29 10.06
N SER A 102 43.39 -6.79 10.87
CA SER A 102 43.28 -5.62 11.73
C SER A 102 43.01 -4.30 10.99
N THR A 103 42.15 -3.49 11.61
CA THR A 103 42.26 -2.04 11.85
C THR A 103 42.94 -1.19 10.78
N THR A 104 42.16 -0.31 10.14
CA THR A 104 42.50 1.13 10.11
C THR A 104 41.23 1.97 10.14
N ARG A 105 41.05 2.70 11.24
CA ARG A 105 40.04 3.72 11.49
C ARG A 105 40.33 4.91 10.55
N PHE A 106 39.43 5.21 9.62
CA PHE A 106 39.43 6.50 8.93
C PHE A 106 38.35 7.39 9.54
N SER A 107 38.81 8.42 10.27
CA SER A 107 38.02 9.52 10.76
C SER A 107 37.76 10.49 9.60
N SER A 108 36.49 10.72 9.24
CA SER A 108 36.10 11.96 8.57
C SER A 108 34.64 12.26 8.90
N GLY A 109 34.43 13.39 9.56
CA GLY A 109 33.11 13.87 9.93
C GLY A 109 32.30 14.30 8.70
N SER A 110 31.08 13.80 8.63
CA SER A 110 29.94 14.49 8.06
C SER A 110 28.70 13.71 8.45
N THR A 111 27.75 14.38 9.07
CA THR A 111 26.41 13.86 9.32
C THR A 111 25.62 13.93 8.02
N PRO A 112 25.28 12.82 7.34
CA PRO A 112 24.22 12.86 6.36
C PRO A 112 22.89 12.80 7.14
N THR A 113 22.14 13.89 7.10
CA THR A 113 20.71 13.88 7.44
C THR A 113 20.02 12.92 6.47
N LEU A 114 19.83 11.67 6.91
CA LEU A 114 19.09 10.65 6.19
C LEU A 114 17.62 11.06 6.17
N ILE A 115 17.22 11.78 5.13
CA ILE A 115 15.80 11.87 4.79
C ILE A 115 15.43 10.48 4.24
N PRO A 116 14.53 9.73 4.89
CA PRO A 116 14.12 8.44 4.37
C PRO A 116 13.43 8.64 3.02
N LEU A 117 13.85 7.87 2.00
CA LEU A 117 13.36 7.96 0.62
C LEU A 117 11.82 7.82 0.48
N TRP A 118 11.13 7.33 1.52
CA TRP A 118 9.67 7.34 1.59
C TRP A 118 9.07 8.76 1.61
N LEU A 119 9.77 9.76 2.17
CA LEU A 119 9.26 11.13 2.29
C LEU A 119 9.17 11.84 0.92
N SER A 120 10.00 11.46 -0.04
CA SER A 120 9.99 12.03 -1.40
C SER A 120 8.79 11.58 -2.23
N SER A 121 8.25 10.37 -2.00
CA SER A 121 7.05 9.90 -2.71
C SER A 121 5.77 10.61 -2.25
N LEU A 122 5.71 11.12 -1.03
CA LEU A 122 4.53 11.84 -0.52
C LEU A 122 4.39 13.24 -1.15
N ILE A 123 5.49 13.94 -1.37
CA ILE A 123 5.49 15.32 -1.89
C ILE A 123 5.11 15.34 -3.38
N SER A 124 5.44 14.28 -4.13
CA SER A 124 5.11 14.22 -5.56
C SER A 124 3.62 13.98 -5.85
N PHE A 125 2.83 13.51 -4.87
CA PHE A 125 1.40 13.23 -5.07
C PHE A 125 0.50 14.46 -4.82
N SER A 126 0.94 15.43 -4.01
CA SER A 126 0.19 16.68 -3.80
C SER A 126 0.31 17.68 -4.95
N ALA A 127 1.30 17.55 -5.84
CA ALA A 127 1.55 18.52 -6.91
C ALA A 127 0.68 18.32 -8.18
N THR A 128 -0.15 17.27 -8.25
CA THR A 128 -0.97 16.97 -9.45
C THR A 128 -2.48 17.08 -9.19
N LEU A 129 -2.91 17.81 -8.15
CA LEU A 129 -4.33 18.12 -7.93
C LEU A 129 -4.64 19.63 -7.89
N SER A 130 -3.76 20.47 -8.45
CA SER A 130 -3.99 21.92 -8.56
C SER A 130 -3.77 22.42 -9.99
N ALA A 131 -4.47 21.84 -10.95
CA ALA A 131 -4.64 22.41 -12.28
C ALA A 131 -6.08 22.16 -12.77
N SER A 132 -7.04 22.89 -12.19
CA SER A 132 -8.36 23.08 -12.81
C SER A 132 -8.22 24.06 -13.99
N PRO A 133 -8.68 23.72 -15.20
CA PRO A 133 -8.70 24.66 -16.31
C PRO A 133 -9.86 25.66 -16.16
N THR A 134 -9.56 26.94 -15.98
CA THR A 134 -10.56 28.01 -16.09
C THR A 134 -10.83 28.33 -17.56
N HIS A 135 -12.01 27.94 -18.04
CA HIS A 135 -12.53 28.30 -19.36
C HIS A 135 -12.97 29.79 -19.35
N SER A 136 -12.11 30.68 -19.85
CA SER A 136 -12.44 32.10 -20.03
C SER A 136 -13.30 32.29 -21.27
N LYS A 137 -14.55 32.69 -21.06
CA LYS A 137 -15.49 33.12 -22.09
C LYS A 137 -15.17 34.56 -22.51
N SER A 138 -14.88 34.76 -23.79
CA SER A 138 -14.68 36.09 -24.41
C SER A 138 -16.03 36.68 -24.84
N PRO A 139 -16.30 37.98 -24.65
CA PRO A 139 -17.46 38.64 -25.24
C PRO A 139 -17.12 39.28 -26.59
N GLU A 140 -18.06 39.18 -27.54
CA GLU A 140 -18.26 40.12 -28.66
C GLU A 140 -19.37 41.10 -28.28
#